data_AF-A0A2G9MCU3-F1
#
_entry.id   AF-A0A2G9MCU3-F1
#
_cell.length_a   1.000
_cell.length_b   1.000
_cell.length_c   1.000
_cell.angle_alpha   90.00
_cell.angle_beta   90.00
_cell.angle_gamma   90.00
#
_symmetry.space_group_name_H-M   'P 1'
#
loop_
_entity.id
_entity.type
_entity.pdbx_description
1 polymer ?
#
loop_
_entity_poly.entity_id
_entity_poly.type
_entity_poly.pdbx_seq_one_letter_code
_entity_poly.pdbx_strand_id
1 'polypeptide(L)'
;MVRKFFDFTSGNYKKTNYFLRQQKGGRMVKKKGRIEHINYATVAKPHTPMYLMHKYWARKPHNVVSEYIKRYSKEGDIVLDPFCGSGPTPIEAIKLGRKGIGIDLNPLATSITRMTAMPVDVNQIKKTFEDIKANCKDKIDELYKTRCKKCGNAAITLATIWDREKSEPLEIRYYCGNCKKRGAKRPDDGDSKLLKKIEEMEVPHWYPTQRLSYNGEDFKEGTHISDVDSVDKLFTKRNLISLSIL
;
A
#
# COMPACT_ATOMS: atom_id res chain seq x y z
N MET A 1 -0.61 -0.35 30.49
CA MET A 1 -1.96 0.25 30.54
C MET A 1 -1.82 1.66 31.14
N VAL A 2 -1.74 2.70 30.30
CA VAL A 2 -2.27 4.08 30.52
C VAL A 2 -2.13 4.79 29.17
N ARG A 3 -3.27 4.99 28.49
CA ARG A 3 -3.40 5.88 27.32
C ARG A 3 -3.36 7.31 27.83
N LYS A 4 -2.52 8.18 27.29
CA LYS A 4 -2.68 9.64 27.41
C LYS A 4 -3.23 10.17 26.09
N PHE A 5 -4.55 10.31 26.05
CA PHE A 5 -5.23 11.27 25.18
C PHE A 5 -4.87 12.68 25.67
N PHE A 6 -4.43 13.56 24.77
CA PHE A 6 -4.36 14.99 25.04
C PHE A 6 -5.65 15.62 24.54
N ASP A 7 -6.47 16.06 25.50
CA ASP A 7 -7.67 16.87 25.31
C ASP A 7 -7.27 18.34 25.12
N PHE A 8 -7.84 19.01 24.12
CA PHE A 8 -7.54 20.39 23.73
C PHE A 8 -8.76 21.26 24.02
N THR A 9 -9.08 21.46 25.30
CA THR A 9 -10.15 22.36 25.73
C THR A 9 -9.73 23.16 26.96
N SER A 10 -9.05 24.28 26.74
CA SER A 10 -9.19 25.51 27.55
C SER A 10 -8.24 26.60 27.01
N GLY A 11 -8.85 27.65 26.48
CA GLY A 11 -8.14 28.86 26.09
C GLY A 11 -7.58 29.58 27.30
N ASN A 12 -6.30 29.94 27.21
CA ASN A 12 -5.70 31.03 27.97
C ASN A 12 -4.52 31.59 27.17
N TYR A 13 -4.82 32.55 26.30
CA TYR A 13 -3.80 33.34 25.60
C TYR A 13 -3.12 34.29 26.60
N LYS A 14 -2.01 33.86 27.20
CA LYS A 14 -1.09 34.79 27.87
C LYS A 14 -0.29 35.51 26.79
N LYS A 15 -0.53 36.81 26.62
CA LYS A 15 0.40 37.72 25.92
C LYS A 15 1.74 37.71 26.66
N THR A 16 2.69 36.90 26.22
CA THR A 16 4.08 37.05 26.65
C THR A 16 4.73 38.15 25.84
N ASN A 17 4.77 39.35 26.44
CA ASN A 17 5.69 40.41 26.04
C ASN A 17 7.12 39.85 26.11
N TYR A 18 7.80 39.77 24.97
CA TYR A 18 9.24 39.52 24.94
C TYR A 18 9.96 40.76 25.48
N PHE A 19 10.18 40.80 26.79
CA PHE A 19 11.14 41.70 27.41
C PHE A 19 12.56 41.28 27.00
N LEU A 20 13.25 42.13 26.25
CA LEU A 20 14.70 42.05 26.05
C LEU A 20 15.40 42.35 27.38
N ARG A 21 15.70 41.31 28.16
CA ARG A 21 16.58 41.42 29.32
C ARG A 21 18.02 41.42 28.81
N GLN A 22 18.64 42.59 28.70
CA GLN A 22 20.08 42.67 28.50
C GLN A 22 20.79 42.13 29.75
N GLN A 23 21.37 40.94 29.65
CA GLN A 23 22.36 40.47 30.60
C GLN A 23 23.76 40.81 30.07
N LYS A 24 24.41 41.76 30.74
CA LYS A 24 25.86 41.94 30.69
C LYS A 24 26.51 40.75 31.42
N GLY A 25 27.27 39.94 30.70
CA GLY A 25 27.99 38.79 31.25
C GLY A 25 28.50 37.91 30.11
N GLY A 26 29.77 38.08 29.76
CA GLY A 26 30.41 37.40 28.63
C GLY A 26 30.39 35.88 28.75
N ARG A 27 29.46 35.23 28.04
CA ARG A 27 29.64 33.87 27.53
C ARG A 27 29.91 33.98 26.04
N MET A 28 31.01 33.39 25.57
CA MET A 28 31.28 33.20 24.14
C MET A 28 30.10 32.43 23.52
N VAL A 29 29.17 33.15 22.90
CA VAL A 29 28.19 32.56 21.99
C VAL A 29 29.02 32.04 20.82
N LYS A 30 29.18 30.71 20.70
CA LYS A 30 29.70 30.10 19.48
C LYS A 30 28.92 30.70 18.31
N LYS A 31 29.57 31.49 17.46
CA LYS A 31 28.98 31.99 16.21
C LYS A 31 28.35 30.78 15.51
N LYS A 32 27.02 30.72 15.44
CA LYS A 32 26.34 29.73 14.59
C LYS A 32 26.93 29.92 13.19
N GLY A 33 27.57 28.88 12.66
CA GLY A 33 28.08 28.91 11.29
C GLY A 33 26.97 29.36 10.33
N ARG A 34 27.32 30.19 9.36
CA ARG A 34 26.38 30.66 8.34
C ARG A 34 25.85 29.43 7.59
N ILE A 35 24.52 29.26 7.54
CA ILE A 35 23.92 28.17 6.75
C ILE A 35 24.17 28.49 5.27
N GLU A 36 24.72 27.53 4.54
CA GLU A 36 24.86 27.63 3.09
C GLU A 36 23.50 27.37 2.43
N HIS A 37 22.93 28.37 1.77
CA HIS A 37 21.61 28.24 1.16
C HIS A 37 21.66 27.40 -0.12
N ILE A 38 20.62 26.61 -0.35
CA ILE A 38 20.42 25.92 -1.65
C ILE A 38 20.19 26.99 -2.71
N ASN A 39 21.09 27.08 -3.68
CA ASN A 39 21.04 27.99 -4.83
C ASN A 39 21.05 27.24 -6.18
N TYR A 40 20.71 25.95 -6.15
CA TYR A 40 20.65 25.07 -7.32
C TYR A 40 19.31 24.32 -7.35
N ALA A 41 18.90 23.92 -8.55
CA ALA A 41 17.73 23.08 -8.74
C ALA A 41 18.06 21.62 -8.39
N THR A 42 17.34 21.04 -7.43
CA THR A 42 17.43 19.60 -7.16
C THR A 42 16.58 18.85 -8.18
N VAL A 43 17.20 18.00 -9.01
CA VAL A 43 16.47 17.21 -10.01
C VAL A 43 15.52 16.22 -9.33
N ALA A 44 14.24 16.28 -9.69
CA ALA A 44 13.22 15.40 -9.16
C ALA A 44 13.46 13.95 -9.56
N LYS A 45 13.48 13.04 -8.58
CA LYS A 45 13.52 11.59 -8.84
C LYS A 45 12.11 11.01 -8.90
N PRO A 46 11.89 9.92 -9.67
CA PRO A 46 10.65 9.17 -9.63
C PRO A 46 10.29 8.72 -8.21
N HIS A 47 9.00 8.68 -7.91
CA HIS A 47 8.52 8.19 -6.62
C HIS A 47 8.86 6.71 -6.41
N THR A 48 9.32 6.37 -5.21
CA THR A 48 9.54 4.98 -4.80
C THR A 48 8.21 4.25 -4.56
N PRO A 49 8.18 2.90 -4.54
CA PRO A 49 6.95 2.13 -4.29
C PRO A 49 6.14 2.58 -3.07
N MET A 50 6.81 2.95 -1.97
CA MET A 50 6.18 3.52 -0.77
C MET A 50 5.25 4.72 -1.07
N TYR A 51 5.64 5.59 -1.99
CA TYR A 51 4.85 6.76 -2.39
C TYR A 51 3.85 6.47 -3.52
N LEU A 52 3.90 5.28 -4.11
CA LEU A 52 3.03 4.87 -5.21
C LEU A 52 1.90 3.93 -4.78
N MET A 53 1.85 3.55 -3.49
CA MET A 53 0.77 2.70 -2.96
C MET A 53 -0.64 3.27 -3.18
N HIS A 54 -0.75 4.59 -3.30
CA HIS A 54 -2.01 5.27 -3.63
C HIS A 54 -1.75 6.47 -4.55
N LYS A 55 -2.68 6.70 -5.46
CA LYS A 55 -2.67 7.89 -6.32
C LYS A 55 -3.02 9.11 -5.48
N TYR A 56 -2.15 10.12 -5.49
CA TYR A 56 -2.43 11.42 -4.89
C TYR A 56 -1.87 12.50 -5.81
N TRP A 57 -2.71 13.46 -6.16
CA TRP A 57 -2.36 14.51 -7.11
C TRP A 57 -1.38 15.51 -6.49
N ALA A 58 -0.51 16.06 -7.33
CA ALA A 58 0.45 17.11 -6.95
C ALA A 58 1.42 16.76 -5.80
N ARG A 59 1.76 15.47 -5.62
CA ARG A 59 2.77 15.03 -4.65
C ARG A 59 4.14 15.63 -4.98
N LYS A 60 4.86 16.12 -3.96
CA LYS A 60 6.18 16.72 -4.15
C LYS A 60 7.25 15.62 -4.23
N PRO A 61 8.29 15.76 -5.07
CA PRO A 61 9.36 14.77 -5.16
C PRO A 61 10.08 14.59 -3.82
N HIS A 62 10.05 13.38 -3.29
CA HIS A 62 10.57 13.04 -1.97
C HIS A 62 12.05 13.43 -1.78
N ASN A 63 12.87 13.28 -2.83
CA ASN A 63 14.29 13.61 -2.77
C ASN A 63 14.55 15.12 -2.68
N VAL A 64 13.70 15.93 -3.31
CA VAL A 64 13.77 17.39 -3.21
C VAL A 64 13.44 17.77 -1.77
N VAL A 65 12.32 17.29 -1.24
CA VAL A 65 11.91 17.54 0.16
C VAL A 65 13.00 17.12 1.15
N SER A 66 13.61 15.95 0.95
CA SER A 66 14.71 15.44 1.78
C SER A 66 15.91 16.40 1.80
N GLU A 67 16.28 16.96 0.65
CA GLU A 67 17.43 17.87 0.55
C GLU A 67 17.21 19.15 1.35
N TYR A 68 16.01 19.74 1.27
CA TYR A 68 15.63 20.90 2.08
C TYR A 68 15.66 20.58 3.57
N ILE A 69 15.09 19.44 3.98
CA ILE A 69 15.11 19.03 5.39
C ILE A 69 16.55 18.84 5.87
N LYS A 70 17.39 18.14 5.10
CA LYS A 70 18.81 17.93 5.46
C LYS A 70 19.56 19.25 5.60
N ARG A 71 19.30 20.23 4.72
CA ARG A 71 20.01 21.51 4.73
C ARG A 71 19.63 22.39 5.91
N TYR A 72 18.35 22.47 6.21
CA TYR A 72 17.79 23.49 7.11
C TYR A 72 17.38 22.96 8.48
N SER A 73 17.61 21.68 8.77
CA SER A 73 17.37 21.07 10.08
C SER A 73 18.49 20.11 10.47
N LYS A 74 18.57 19.79 11.76
CA LYS A 74 19.45 18.77 12.32
C LYS A 74 18.64 17.55 12.74
N GLU A 75 19.32 16.44 12.96
CA GLU A 75 18.70 15.25 13.56
C GLU A 75 18.06 15.62 14.92
N GLY A 76 16.88 15.07 15.20
CA GLY A 76 16.09 15.39 16.38
C GLY A 76 15.22 16.66 16.29
N ASP A 77 15.45 17.54 15.30
CA ASP A 77 14.61 18.73 15.09
C ASP A 77 13.18 18.35 14.68
N ILE A 78 12.26 19.31 14.83
CA ILE A 78 10.87 19.19 14.38
C ILE A 78 10.73 19.84 13.00
N VAL A 79 10.14 19.11 12.06
CA VAL A 79 9.76 19.61 10.73
C VAL A 79 8.23 19.64 10.66
N LEU A 80 7.67 20.84 10.47
CA LEU A 80 6.24 21.07 10.32
C LEU A 80 5.90 21.33 8.85
N ASP A 81 4.90 20.62 8.34
CA ASP A 81 4.23 20.92 7.08
C ASP A 81 2.73 21.15 7.33
N PRO A 82 2.25 22.41 7.23
CA PRO A 82 0.85 22.73 7.47
C PRO A 82 -0.10 22.33 6.32
N PHE A 83 0.43 21.86 5.18
CA PHE A 83 -0.32 21.45 3.99
C PHE A 83 0.28 20.16 3.40
N CYS A 84 0.40 19.13 4.24
CA CYS A 84 1.27 18.00 3.96
C CYS A 84 0.79 17.08 2.83
N GLY A 85 -0.49 17.13 2.44
CA GLY A 85 -1.08 16.25 1.45
C GLY A 85 -0.80 14.77 1.77
N SER A 86 -0.28 14.02 0.80
CA SER A 86 0.15 12.62 1.00
C SER A 86 1.38 12.41 1.89
N GLY A 87 1.90 13.47 2.52
CA GLY A 87 2.90 13.39 3.59
C GLY A 87 4.39 13.28 3.24
N PRO A 88 4.90 13.64 2.03
CA PRO A 88 6.33 13.49 1.76
C PRO A 88 7.22 14.24 2.76
N THR A 89 6.80 15.40 3.26
CA THR A 89 7.56 16.18 4.25
C THR A 89 7.70 15.50 5.61
N PRO A 90 6.62 15.14 6.33
CA PRO A 90 6.75 14.42 7.59
C PRO A 90 7.41 13.04 7.42
N ILE A 91 7.18 12.34 6.31
CA ILE A 91 7.81 11.03 6.05
C ILE A 91 9.32 11.17 5.86
N GLU A 92 9.78 12.09 5.01
CA GLU A 92 11.22 12.30 4.82
C GLU A 92 11.89 12.88 6.08
N ALA A 93 11.18 13.69 6.87
CA ALA A 93 11.68 14.14 8.17
C ALA A 93 12.01 12.94 9.08
N ILE A 94 11.07 12.00 9.22
CA ILE A 94 11.26 10.79 10.03
C ILE A 94 12.41 9.94 9.48
N LYS A 95 12.47 9.71 8.17
CA LYS A 95 13.56 8.96 7.52
C LYS A 95 14.94 9.55 7.77
N LEU A 96 14.99 10.87 7.96
CA LEU A 96 16.21 11.63 8.24
C LEU A 96 16.49 11.76 9.75
N GLY A 97 15.75 11.09 10.63
CA GLY A 97 15.94 11.16 12.08
C GLY A 97 15.41 12.45 12.72
N ARG A 98 14.49 13.15 12.05
CA ARG A 98 13.74 14.29 12.61
C ARG A 98 12.36 13.84 13.09
N LYS A 99 11.66 14.72 13.82
CA LYS A 99 10.24 14.57 14.15
C LYS A 99 9.41 15.28 13.08
N GLY A 100 8.55 14.56 12.37
CA GLY A 100 7.63 15.14 11.38
C GLY A 100 6.26 15.47 11.98
N ILE A 101 5.75 16.66 11.72
CA ILE A 101 4.36 17.05 11.98
C ILE A 101 3.74 17.44 10.64
N GLY A 102 2.69 16.73 10.23
CA GLY A 102 1.93 17.04 9.02
C GLY A 102 0.49 17.38 9.37
N ILE A 103 -0.01 18.49 8.83
CA ILE A 103 -1.40 18.91 8.94
C ILE A 103 -1.98 18.96 7.52
N ASP A 104 -3.20 18.50 7.37
CA ASP A 104 -3.97 18.66 6.14
C ASP A 104 -5.47 18.69 6.50
N LEU A 105 -6.26 19.45 5.74
CA LEU A 105 -7.70 19.52 5.92
C LEU A 105 -8.39 18.23 5.46
N ASN A 106 -7.82 17.57 4.45
CA ASN A 106 -8.38 16.35 3.89
C ASN A 106 -8.09 15.14 4.80
N PRO A 107 -9.11 14.48 5.37
CA PRO A 107 -8.90 13.31 6.23
C PRO A 107 -8.24 12.14 5.50
N LEU A 108 -8.40 12.04 4.17
CA LEU A 108 -7.71 11.02 3.38
C LEU A 108 -6.20 11.27 3.34
N ALA A 109 -5.78 12.53 3.20
CA ALA A 109 -4.37 12.93 3.14
C ALA A 109 -3.64 12.63 4.47
N THR A 110 -4.28 12.98 5.59
CA THR A 110 -3.75 12.68 6.93
C THR A 110 -3.74 11.18 7.22
N SER A 111 -4.75 10.43 6.77
CA SER A 111 -4.80 8.97 6.90
C SER A 111 -3.68 8.28 6.13
N ILE A 112 -3.49 8.66 4.85
CA ILE A 112 -2.37 8.22 4.01
C ILE A 112 -1.03 8.46 4.72
N THR A 113 -0.81 9.68 5.19
CA THR A 113 0.44 10.10 5.82
C THR A 113 0.70 9.27 7.07
N ARG A 114 -0.33 9.12 7.92
CA ARG A 114 -0.28 8.32 9.15
C ARG A 114 0.07 6.87 8.84
N MET A 115 -0.63 6.24 7.89
CA MET A 115 -0.40 4.82 7.55
C MET A 115 0.99 4.60 6.97
N THR A 116 1.49 5.54 6.17
CA THR A 116 2.83 5.43 5.56
C THR A 116 3.94 5.61 6.60
N ALA A 117 3.74 6.48 7.58
CA ALA A 117 4.71 6.77 8.64
C ALA A 117 4.58 5.86 9.87
N MET A 118 3.55 4.99 9.93
CA MET A 118 3.28 4.16 11.09
C MET A 118 4.40 3.12 11.28
N PRO A 119 5.04 3.04 12.45
CA PRO A 119 6.02 2.00 12.71
C PRO A 119 5.30 0.64 12.76
N VAL A 120 5.93 -0.36 12.16
CA VAL A 120 5.41 -1.73 12.10
C VAL A 120 6.51 -2.71 12.49
N ASP A 121 6.14 -3.69 13.32
CA ASP A 121 7.02 -4.81 13.64
C ASP A 121 7.04 -5.79 12.47
N VAL A 122 8.14 -5.76 11.72
CA VAL A 122 8.34 -6.62 10.54
C VAL A 122 8.34 -8.11 10.93
N ASN A 123 8.80 -8.47 12.13
CA ASN A 123 8.81 -9.86 12.58
C ASN A 123 7.40 -10.32 12.92
N GLN A 124 6.60 -9.46 13.56
CA GLN A 124 5.20 -9.74 13.82
C GLN A 124 4.42 -9.95 12.51
N ILE A 125 4.61 -9.08 11.51
CA ILE A 125 3.96 -9.21 10.20
C ILE A 125 4.34 -10.55 9.54
N LYS A 126 5.63 -10.89 9.52
CA LYS A 126 6.09 -12.16 8.95
C LYS A 126 5.48 -13.36 9.67
N LYS A 127 5.44 -13.32 11.00
CA LYS A 127 4.83 -14.39 11.80
C LYS A 127 3.35 -14.54 11.47
N THR A 128 2.59 -13.45 11.52
CA THR A 128 1.15 -13.46 11.18
C THR A 128 0.91 -13.97 9.75
N PHE A 129 1.75 -13.59 8.79
CA PHE A 129 1.65 -14.10 7.43
C PHE A 129 1.86 -15.61 7.35
N GLU A 130 2.91 -16.14 8.00
CA GLU A 130 3.16 -17.58 8.01
C GLU A 130 2.05 -18.35 8.74
N ASP A 131 1.48 -17.79 9.80
CA ASP A 131 0.33 -18.37 10.51
C ASP A 131 -0.91 -18.45 9.60
N ILE A 132 -1.26 -17.36 8.89
CA ILE A 132 -2.38 -17.34 7.93
C ILE A 132 -2.11 -18.37 6.82
N LYS A 133 -0.91 -18.34 6.23
CA LYS A 133 -0.50 -19.25 5.16
C LYS A 133 -0.60 -20.70 5.59
N ALA A 134 -0.14 -21.07 6.79
CA ALA A 134 -0.25 -22.45 7.27
C ALA A 134 -1.71 -22.94 7.34
N ASN A 135 -2.66 -22.04 7.63
CA ASN A 135 -4.07 -22.38 7.77
C ASN A 135 -4.83 -22.44 6.43
N CYS A 136 -4.40 -21.68 5.41
CA CYS A 136 -5.14 -21.54 4.16
C CYS A 136 -4.44 -22.13 2.92
N LYS A 137 -3.11 -22.27 2.95
CA LYS A 137 -2.30 -22.54 1.75
C LYS A 137 -2.77 -23.79 1.01
N ASP A 138 -2.94 -24.92 1.68
CA ASP A 138 -3.22 -26.18 0.97
C ASP A 138 -4.62 -26.17 0.34
N LYS A 139 -5.60 -25.54 1.00
CA LYS A 139 -6.96 -25.34 0.46
C LYS A 139 -6.94 -24.44 -0.79
N ILE A 140 -6.15 -23.37 -0.75
CA ILE A 140 -6.02 -22.45 -1.88
C ILE A 140 -5.25 -23.13 -3.02
N ASP A 141 -4.09 -23.74 -2.73
CA ASP A 141 -3.23 -24.39 -3.73
C ASP A 141 -3.97 -25.50 -4.50
N GLU A 142 -4.91 -26.21 -3.85
CA GLU A 142 -5.79 -27.18 -4.48
C GLU A 142 -6.57 -26.63 -5.68
N LEU A 143 -6.98 -25.37 -5.62
CA LEU A 143 -7.72 -24.71 -6.69
C LEU A 143 -6.82 -24.36 -7.90
N TYR A 144 -5.50 -24.39 -7.73
CA TYR A 144 -4.51 -24.02 -8.76
C TYR A 144 -3.63 -25.20 -9.21
N LYS A 145 -3.91 -26.44 -8.77
CA LYS A 145 -3.14 -27.62 -9.19
C LYS A 145 -3.21 -27.84 -10.70
N THR A 146 -2.07 -28.16 -11.31
CA THR A 146 -1.95 -28.60 -12.71
C THR A 146 -0.72 -29.53 -12.85
N ARG A 147 -0.43 -30.00 -14.08
CA ARG A 147 0.74 -30.81 -14.40
C ARG A 147 1.68 -30.09 -15.34
N CYS A 148 2.98 -30.26 -15.11
CA CYS A 148 4.00 -29.73 -15.99
C CYS A 148 4.05 -30.52 -17.30
N LYS A 149 3.86 -29.84 -18.44
CA LYS A 149 3.98 -30.44 -19.79
C LYS A 149 5.35 -31.10 -20.04
N LYS A 150 6.42 -30.58 -19.42
CA LYS A 150 7.80 -31.05 -19.64
C LYS A 150 8.13 -32.31 -18.85
N CYS A 151 7.74 -32.40 -17.58
CA CYS A 151 8.16 -33.47 -16.68
C CYS A 151 7.01 -34.28 -16.05
N GLY A 152 5.75 -33.94 -16.33
CA GLY A 152 4.57 -34.63 -15.80
C GLY A 152 4.25 -34.38 -14.32
N ASN A 153 5.21 -33.84 -13.56
CA ASN A 153 5.04 -33.55 -12.12
C ASN A 153 4.02 -32.45 -11.85
N ALA A 154 3.53 -32.42 -10.61
CA ALA A 154 2.64 -31.38 -10.11
C ALA A 154 3.26 -29.97 -10.30
N ALA A 155 2.40 -29.04 -10.68
CA ALA A 155 2.72 -27.64 -10.91
C ALA A 155 1.57 -26.76 -10.40
N ILE A 156 1.85 -25.47 -10.21
CA ILE A 156 0.87 -24.48 -9.77
C ILE A 156 0.53 -23.56 -10.93
N THR A 157 -0.77 -23.43 -11.19
CA THR A 157 -1.34 -22.52 -12.18
C THR A 157 -1.11 -21.08 -11.73
N LEU A 158 -0.47 -20.29 -12.58
CA LEU A 158 -0.28 -18.85 -12.41
C LEU A 158 -1.40 -18.05 -13.09
N ALA A 159 -1.86 -18.52 -14.25
CA ALA A 159 -2.94 -17.89 -14.99
C ALA A 159 -3.64 -18.90 -15.91
N THR A 160 -4.94 -18.70 -16.11
CA THR A 160 -5.72 -19.36 -17.15
C THR A 160 -6.19 -18.30 -18.14
N ILE A 161 -5.86 -18.49 -19.41
CA ILE A 161 -6.31 -17.63 -20.51
C ILE A 161 -7.60 -18.24 -21.06
N TRP A 162 -8.64 -17.41 -21.16
CA TRP A 162 -9.97 -17.83 -21.57
C TRP A 162 -10.36 -17.22 -22.91
N ASP A 163 -11.05 -18.01 -23.73
CA ASP A 163 -11.88 -17.51 -24.81
C ASP A 163 -13.17 -16.98 -24.19
N ARG A 164 -13.42 -15.68 -24.34
CA ARG A 164 -14.60 -15.03 -23.75
C ARG A 164 -15.90 -15.44 -24.45
N GLU A 165 -15.86 -15.67 -25.76
CA GLU A 165 -17.07 -15.98 -26.53
C GLU A 165 -17.50 -17.42 -26.27
N LYS A 166 -16.53 -18.33 -26.21
CA LYS A 166 -16.80 -19.76 -25.98
C LYS A 166 -16.89 -20.12 -24.51
N SER A 167 -16.43 -19.24 -23.62
CA SER A 167 -16.27 -19.52 -22.19
C SER A 167 -15.41 -20.77 -21.92
N GLU A 168 -14.37 -20.96 -22.73
CA GLU A 168 -13.48 -22.12 -22.67
C GLU A 168 -12.03 -21.71 -22.37
N PRO A 169 -11.28 -22.50 -21.58
CA PRO A 169 -9.89 -22.22 -21.31
C PRO A 169 -9.02 -22.57 -22.53
N LEU A 170 -8.18 -21.63 -22.98
CA LEU A 170 -7.28 -21.80 -24.13
C LEU A 170 -5.86 -22.19 -23.72
N GLU A 171 -5.36 -21.59 -22.63
CA GLU A 171 -3.98 -21.78 -22.17
C GLU A 171 -3.90 -21.73 -20.65
N ILE A 172 -3.11 -22.62 -20.08
CA ILE A 172 -2.70 -22.60 -18.68
C ILE A 172 -1.23 -22.26 -18.60
N ARG A 173 -0.94 -21.15 -17.93
CA ARG A 173 0.41 -20.74 -17.53
C ARG A 173 0.66 -21.22 -16.12
N TYR A 174 1.78 -21.89 -15.92
CA TYR A 174 2.09 -22.53 -14.64
C TYR A 174 3.56 -22.35 -14.26
N TYR A 175 3.84 -22.51 -12.97
CA TYR A 175 5.18 -22.68 -12.45
C TYR A 175 5.38 -24.13 -12.00
N CYS A 176 6.44 -24.77 -12.50
CA CYS A 176 6.80 -26.11 -12.07
C CYS A 176 7.92 -26.03 -11.03
N GLY A 177 7.64 -26.50 -9.81
CA GLY A 177 8.63 -26.56 -8.73
C GLY A 177 9.80 -27.49 -9.04
N ASN A 178 9.55 -28.59 -9.76
CA ASN A 178 10.59 -29.54 -10.16
C ASN A 178 11.53 -28.99 -11.24
N CYS A 179 10.97 -28.43 -12.32
CA CYS A 179 11.77 -27.83 -13.39
C CYS A 179 12.35 -26.44 -13.03
N LYS A 180 11.84 -25.82 -11.94
CA LYS A 180 12.12 -24.44 -11.51
C LYS A 180 11.92 -23.41 -12.64
N LYS A 181 10.92 -23.64 -13.50
CA LYS A 181 10.64 -22.82 -14.68
C LYS A 181 9.14 -22.61 -14.84
N ARG A 182 8.79 -21.48 -15.46
CA ARG A 182 7.44 -21.22 -15.96
C ARG A 182 7.23 -21.97 -17.27
N GLY A 183 6.00 -22.41 -17.50
CA GLY A 183 5.60 -23.05 -18.74
C GLY A 183 4.16 -22.66 -19.12
N ALA A 184 3.79 -23.00 -20.33
CA ALA A 184 2.43 -22.86 -20.85
C ALA A 184 2.01 -24.18 -21.52
N LYS A 185 0.72 -24.51 -21.43
CA LYS A 185 0.11 -25.65 -22.13
C LYS A 185 -1.35 -25.35 -22.47
N ARG A 186 -1.91 -26.08 -23.42
CA ARG A 186 -3.36 -26.22 -23.51
C ARG A 186 -3.87 -26.97 -22.28
N PRO A 187 -5.07 -26.66 -21.78
CA PRO A 187 -5.70 -27.44 -20.72
C PRO A 187 -5.78 -28.92 -21.09
N ASP A 188 -5.43 -29.78 -20.14
CA ASP A 188 -5.67 -31.22 -20.23
C ASP A 188 -6.98 -31.60 -19.50
N ASP A 189 -7.39 -32.86 -19.62
CA ASP A 189 -8.63 -33.35 -18.99
C ASP A 189 -8.66 -33.11 -17.47
N GLY A 190 -7.49 -33.14 -16.81
CA GLY A 190 -7.38 -32.88 -15.38
C GLY A 190 -7.67 -31.43 -15.05
N ASP A 191 -7.13 -30.50 -15.85
CA ASP A 191 -7.39 -29.08 -15.70
C ASP A 191 -8.86 -28.74 -15.95
N SER A 192 -9.46 -29.29 -17.02
CA SER A 192 -10.86 -29.04 -17.38
C SER A 192 -11.82 -29.58 -16.31
N LYS A 193 -11.55 -30.76 -15.75
CA LYS A 193 -12.32 -31.31 -14.63
C LYS A 193 -12.21 -30.45 -13.38
N LEU A 194 -11.00 -29.97 -13.05
CA LEU A 194 -10.80 -29.10 -11.90
C LEU A 194 -11.52 -27.75 -12.08
N LEU A 195 -11.42 -27.15 -13.26
CA LEU A 195 -12.12 -25.90 -13.58
C LEU A 195 -13.63 -26.05 -13.45
N LYS A 196 -14.21 -27.09 -14.04
CA LYS A 196 -15.64 -27.38 -13.90
C LYS A 196 -16.05 -27.56 -12.44
N LYS A 197 -15.29 -28.34 -11.67
CA LYS A 197 -15.53 -28.50 -10.23
C LYS A 197 -15.53 -27.17 -9.50
N ILE A 198 -14.58 -26.27 -9.81
CA ILE A 198 -14.47 -24.96 -9.16
C ILE A 198 -15.68 -24.08 -9.47
N GLU A 199 -16.17 -24.09 -10.71
CA GLU A 199 -17.38 -23.33 -11.08
C GLU A 199 -18.64 -23.83 -10.36
N GLU A 200 -18.71 -25.12 -10.05
CA GLU A 200 -19.81 -25.75 -9.32
C GLU A 200 -19.72 -25.56 -7.79
N MET A 201 -18.58 -25.12 -7.24
CA MET A 201 -18.39 -24.94 -5.80
C MET A 201 -19.16 -23.73 -5.26
N GLU A 202 -19.68 -23.83 -4.03
CA GLU A 202 -20.13 -22.67 -3.27
C GLU A 202 -18.94 -21.92 -2.66
N VAL A 203 -19.10 -20.60 -2.47
CA VAL A 203 -18.09 -19.79 -1.79
C VAL A 203 -18.27 -20.00 -0.28
N PRO A 204 -17.28 -20.56 0.44
CA PRO A 204 -17.50 -21.09 1.79
C PRO A 204 -17.71 -20.02 2.87
N HIS A 205 -17.19 -18.82 2.66
CA HIS A 205 -17.23 -17.73 3.65
C HIS A 205 -17.59 -16.40 2.99
N TRP A 206 -17.60 -15.32 3.78
CA TRP A 206 -17.94 -13.99 3.30
C TRP A 206 -17.04 -13.54 2.15
N TYR A 207 -17.65 -12.86 1.17
CA TYR A 207 -16.97 -12.21 0.06
C TYR A 207 -17.74 -10.92 -0.33
N PRO A 208 -17.10 -9.94 -0.99
CA PRO A 208 -17.72 -8.66 -1.27
C PRO A 208 -18.75 -8.75 -2.40
N THR A 209 -20.03 -8.49 -2.08
CA THR A 209 -21.17 -8.51 -3.03
C THR A 209 -21.73 -7.12 -3.32
N GLN A 210 -21.05 -6.06 -2.89
CA GLN A 210 -21.52 -4.69 -3.05
C GLN A 210 -21.69 -4.35 -4.53
N ARG A 211 -22.81 -3.69 -4.86
CA ARG A 211 -23.03 -3.11 -6.19
C ARG A 211 -21.98 -2.05 -6.49
N LEU A 212 -21.55 -2.00 -7.73
CA LEU A 212 -20.71 -0.90 -8.22
C LEU A 212 -21.62 0.31 -8.46
N SER A 213 -21.37 1.40 -7.73
CA SER A 213 -22.09 2.67 -7.88
C SER A 213 -21.12 3.85 -7.96
N TYR A 214 -21.53 4.90 -8.66
CA TYR A 214 -20.81 6.16 -8.76
C TYR A 214 -21.79 7.31 -8.51
N ASN A 215 -21.49 8.16 -7.54
CA ASN A 215 -22.36 9.26 -7.10
C ASN A 215 -23.79 8.84 -6.69
N GLY A 216 -23.96 7.62 -6.18
CA GLY A 216 -25.28 7.10 -5.78
C GLY A 216 -26.11 6.54 -6.93
N GLU A 217 -25.60 6.59 -8.15
CA GLU A 217 -26.19 5.93 -9.32
C GLU A 217 -25.45 4.62 -9.62
N ASP A 218 -26.18 3.63 -10.14
CA ASP A 218 -25.58 2.38 -10.59
C ASP A 218 -24.51 2.66 -11.65
N PHE A 219 -23.35 2.02 -11.48
CA PHE A 219 -22.20 2.21 -12.36
C PHE A 219 -22.43 1.49 -13.70
N LYS A 220 -23.17 2.14 -14.61
CA LYS A 220 -23.62 1.55 -15.88
C LYS A 220 -22.53 1.41 -16.96
N GLU A 221 -21.43 2.17 -16.88
CA GLU A 221 -20.57 2.41 -18.06
C GLU A 221 -19.08 2.03 -17.93
N GLY A 222 -18.56 1.67 -16.75
CA GLY A 222 -17.11 1.56 -16.59
C GLY A 222 -16.45 0.22 -16.87
N THR A 223 -17.19 -0.87 -17.13
CA THR A 223 -16.60 -2.19 -17.39
C THR A 223 -16.68 -2.64 -18.85
N HIS A 224 -17.46 -1.96 -19.71
CA HIS A 224 -17.74 -2.35 -21.10
C HIS A 224 -18.17 -3.84 -21.28
N ILE A 225 -18.60 -4.49 -20.20
CA ILE A 225 -19.05 -5.88 -20.15
C ILE A 225 -20.44 -5.84 -19.52
N SER A 226 -21.44 -6.35 -20.25
CA SER A 226 -22.88 -6.16 -20.00
C SER A 226 -23.42 -6.67 -18.66
N ASP A 227 -22.62 -7.30 -17.80
CA ASP A 227 -23.11 -8.06 -16.65
C ASP A 227 -22.31 -7.87 -15.35
N VAL A 228 -21.30 -6.98 -15.36
CA VAL A 228 -20.42 -6.73 -14.20
C VAL A 228 -20.87 -5.46 -13.47
N ASP A 229 -21.77 -5.65 -12.51
CA ASP A 229 -22.44 -4.59 -11.74
C ASP A 229 -22.22 -4.72 -10.22
N SER A 230 -21.40 -5.67 -9.77
CA SER A 230 -21.02 -5.88 -8.37
C SER A 230 -19.55 -6.28 -8.23
N VAL A 231 -18.99 -6.10 -7.03
CA VAL A 231 -17.56 -6.34 -6.77
C VAL A 231 -17.17 -7.80 -7.01
N ASP A 232 -18.00 -8.75 -6.60
CA ASP A 232 -17.74 -10.18 -6.78
C ASP A 232 -17.58 -10.59 -8.25
N LYS A 233 -18.35 -9.96 -9.14
CA LYS A 233 -18.30 -10.22 -10.58
C LYS A 233 -17.03 -9.73 -11.27
N LEU A 234 -16.17 -8.98 -10.58
CA LEU A 234 -14.83 -8.61 -11.06
C LEU A 234 -13.83 -9.76 -10.92
N PHE A 235 -14.17 -10.82 -10.20
CA PHE A 235 -13.29 -11.94 -9.90
C PHE A 235 -13.83 -13.24 -10.49
N THR A 236 -12.92 -14.17 -10.80
CA THR A 236 -13.30 -15.54 -11.14
C THR A 236 -13.81 -16.27 -9.90
N LYS A 237 -14.65 -17.29 -10.09
CA LYS A 237 -15.16 -18.13 -8.99
C LYS A 237 -14.02 -18.69 -8.13
N ARG A 238 -12.95 -19.14 -8.78
CA ARG A 238 -11.69 -19.57 -8.12
C ARG A 238 -11.12 -18.52 -7.17
N ASN A 239 -11.01 -17.28 -7.64
CA ASN A 239 -10.43 -16.19 -6.86
C ASN A 239 -11.35 -15.79 -5.70
N LEU A 240 -12.67 -15.85 -5.88
CA LEU A 240 -13.64 -15.60 -4.81
C LEU A 240 -13.55 -16.66 -3.70
N ILE A 241 -13.50 -17.94 -4.06
CA ILE A 241 -13.31 -19.02 -3.10
C ILE A 241 -12.00 -18.80 -2.35
N SER A 242 -10.91 -18.53 -3.06
CA SER A 242 -9.59 -18.27 -2.45
C SER A 242 -9.62 -17.08 -1.50
N LEU A 243 -10.26 -15.97 -1.90
CA LEU A 243 -10.40 -14.77 -1.07
C LEU A 243 -11.20 -15.05 0.20
N SER A 244 -12.29 -15.81 0.09
CA SER A 244 -13.14 -16.13 1.25
C SER A 244 -12.44 -17.00 2.29
N ILE A 245 -11.40 -17.76 1.89
CA ILE A 245 -10.63 -18.62 2.81
C ILE A 245 -9.61 -17.79 3.63
N LEU A 246 -9.22 -16.60 3.17
CA LEU A 246 -8.26 -15.71 3.83
C LEU A 246 -8.91 -14.97 5.02
#